data_AF-A0A3B8X3X9-F1
#
_entry.id   AF-A0A3B8X3X9-F1
#
_cell.length_a   1.000
_cell.length_b   1.000
_cell.length_c   1.000
_cell.angle_alpha   90.00
_cell.angle_beta   90.00
_cell.angle_gamma   90.00
#
_symmetry.space_group_name_H-M   'P 1'
#
loop_
_entity.id
_entity.type
_entity.pdbx_description
1 polymer ?
#
loop_
_entity_poly.entity_id
_entity_poly.type
_entity_poly.pdbx_seq_one_letter_code
_entity_poly.pdbx_strand_id
1 'polypeptide(L)'
;MAEEPEILSVHLEKKLPGIFSGGREVSPNMDAYFETEENVFFIESKYTETVKNNQYLSYQLPQAYWKQTDVYKNSKGKDTFQPIIERYRNNNLVMDSFLEFIKCVSKEAAKEKEPSWFDAKQETCHLIGIVFYAIIHHPTKPIHFYNVAANYKEDAFANWFRDKSEEMIRALLKAHFVETQFDYKLFSTRDFFIQNGFLDKTAFQSHNTVRELISDPVLYDLSENPIL
;
A
#
# COMPACT_ATOMS: atom_id res chain seq x y z
N MET A 1 21.71 -26.31 7.46
CA MET A 1 21.11 -24.96 7.60
C MET A 1 20.86 -24.48 6.19
N ALA A 2 19.63 -24.10 5.84
CA ALA A 2 19.40 -23.42 4.57
C ALA A 2 20.15 -22.07 4.66
N GLU A 3 20.91 -21.72 3.62
CA GLU A 3 21.53 -20.40 3.53
C GLU A 3 20.40 -19.36 3.46
N GLU A 4 20.56 -18.24 4.18
CA GLU A 4 19.59 -17.15 4.11
C GLU A 4 19.66 -16.51 2.72
N PRO A 5 18.52 -16.20 2.08
CA PRO A 5 18.51 -15.65 0.74
C PRO A 5 19.24 -14.30 0.70
N GLU A 6 20.11 -14.12 -0.30
CA GLU A 6 20.89 -12.90 -0.46
C GLU A 6 19.99 -11.70 -0.80
N ILE A 7 20.21 -10.57 -0.11
CA ILE A 7 19.52 -9.31 -0.37
C ILE A 7 20.26 -8.60 -1.52
N LEU A 8 19.57 -8.45 -2.66
CA LEU A 8 20.13 -7.84 -3.87
C LEU A 8 19.97 -6.32 -3.89
N SER A 9 18.86 -5.79 -3.35
CA SER A 9 18.63 -4.34 -3.28
C SER A 9 17.70 -3.95 -2.14
N VAL A 10 17.91 -2.76 -1.57
CA VAL A 10 17.05 -2.14 -0.56
C VAL A 10 16.87 -0.67 -0.89
N HIS A 11 15.62 -0.20 -0.88
CA HIS A 11 15.24 1.17 -1.14
C HIS A 11 14.20 1.62 -0.11
N LEU A 12 14.52 2.67 0.65
CA LEU A 12 13.56 3.36 1.51
C LEU A 12 12.90 4.48 0.72
N GLU A 13 11.62 4.75 0.99
CA GLU A 13 10.85 5.80 0.30
C GLU A 13 10.93 5.64 -1.23
N LYS A 14 10.66 4.43 -1.70
CA LYS A 14 10.69 4.11 -3.13
C LYS A 14 9.45 4.69 -3.81
N LYS A 15 9.66 5.69 -4.66
CA LYS A 15 8.64 6.17 -5.59
C LYS A 15 8.31 5.09 -6.62
N LEU A 16 7.06 4.63 -6.65
CA LEU A 16 6.56 3.68 -7.63
C LEU A 16 5.92 4.39 -8.83
N PRO A 17 5.79 3.72 -9.99
CA PRO A 17 5.09 4.29 -11.13
C PRO A 17 3.63 4.64 -10.80
N GLY A 18 3.24 5.89 -10.94
CA GLY A 18 1.90 6.39 -10.61
C GLY A 18 0.96 6.57 -11.80
N ILE A 19 -0.22 7.14 -11.52
CA ILE A 19 -1.11 7.70 -12.55
C ILE A 19 -0.60 9.06 -13.03
N PHE A 20 -0.97 9.48 -14.24
CA PHE A 20 -0.81 10.86 -14.68
C PHE A 20 -1.97 11.73 -14.21
N SER A 21 -1.70 12.98 -13.82
CA SER A 21 -2.70 13.92 -13.35
C SER A 21 -2.24 15.35 -13.65
N GLY A 22 -2.85 16.00 -14.65
CA GLY A 22 -2.49 17.36 -15.06
C GLY A 22 -1.05 17.46 -15.57
N GLY A 23 -0.65 16.52 -16.44
CA GLY A 23 0.68 16.48 -17.05
C GLY A 23 1.82 16.06 -16.12
N ARG A 24 1.55 15.70 -14.87
CA ARG A 24 2.54 15.16 -13.93
C ARG A 24 2.18 13.75 -13.48
N GLU A 25 3.20 12.95 -13.21
CA GLU A 25 3.01 11.66 -12.55
C GLU A 25 2.74 11.85 -11.06
N VAL A 26 1.73 11.15 -10.54
CA VAL A 26 1.40 11.07 -9.11
C VAL A 26 1.86 9.70 -8.63
N SER A 27 3.17 9.59 -8.43
CA SER A 27 3.85 8.40 -7.94
C SER A 27 3.54 8.17 -6.46
N PRO A 28 3.00 7.01 -6.07
CA PRO A 28 2.88 6.67 -4.67
C PRO A 28 4.26 6.31 -4.12
N ASN A 29 4.45 6.48 -2.82
CA ASN A 29 5.75 6.32 -2.18
C ASN A 29 5.68 5.14 -1.22
N MET A 30 6.44 4.09 -1.52
CA MET A 30 6.49 2.89 -0.70
C MET A 30 7.55 3.05 0.39
N ASP A 31 7.17 2.85 1.65
CA ASP A 31 8.08 3.06 2.79
C ASP A 31 9.37 2.24 2.65
N ALA A 32 9.25 0.95 2.31
CA ALA A 32 10.38 0.13 1.96
C ALA A 32 10.11 -0.79 0.77
N TYR A 33 11.13 -0.96 -0.06
CA TYR A 33 11.21 -1.94 -1.11
C TYR A 33 12.52 -2.69 -0.97
N PHE A 34 12.48 -4.01 -1.13
CA PHE A 34 13.71 -4.78 -1.26
C PHE A 34 13.50 -6.00 -2.15
N GLU A 35 14.60 -6.50 -2.69
CA GLU A 35 14.62 -7.64 -3.57
C GLU A 35 15.68 -8.64 -3.09
N THR A 36 15.30 -9.90 -3.09
CA THR A 36 16.19 -11.04 -2.84
C THR A 36 16.36 -11.83 -4.14
N GLU A 37 17.19 -12.87 -4.14
CA GLU A 37 17.28 -13.80 -5.27
C GLU A 37 15.94 -14.42 -5.64
N GLU A 38 15.07 -14.63 -4.65
CA GLU A 38 13.84 -15.38 -4.82
C GLU A 38 12.61 -14.51 -4.91
N ASN A 39 12.59 -13.33 -4.28
CA ASN A 39 11.36 -12.58 -4.01
C ASN A 39 11.55 -11.05 -4.13
N VAL A 40 10.46 -10.35 -4.46
CA VAL A 40 10.34 -8.88 -4.45
C VAL A 40 9.38 -8.46 -3.35
N PHE A 41 9.77 -7.49 -2.53
CA PHE A 41 8.97 -7.05 -1.39
C PHE A 41 8.67 -5.55 -1.48
N PHE A 42 7.41 -5.22 -1.23
CA PHE A 42 6.91 -3.88 -0.99
C PHE A 42 6.35 -3.86 0.44
N ILE A 43 6.85 -2.95 1.28
CA ILE A 43 6.38 -2.78 2.66
C ILE A 43 5.83 -1.38 2.81
N GLU A 44 4.58 -1.33 3.25
CA GLU A 44 3.91 -0.15 3.75
C GLU A 44 3.78 -0.26 5.27
N SER A 45 4.24 0.74 6.00
CA SER A 45 4.16 0.79 7.46
C SER A 45 3.09 1.77 7.93
N LYS A 46 2.27 1.34 8.89
CA LYS A 46 1.26 2.17 9.56
C LYS A 46 1.60 2.27 11.03
N TYR A 47 1.73 3.50 11.51
CA TYR A 47 2.02 3.77 12.91
C TYR A 47 0.73 3.80 13.74
N THR A 48 0.36 4.97 14.24
CA THR A 48 -0.79 5.18 15.12
C THR A 48 -1.94 5.91 14.44
N GLU A 49 -1.84 6.16 13.14
CA GLU A 49 -2.82 6.91 12.39
C GLU A 49 -4.14 6.14 12.29
N THR A 50 -5.26 6.86 12.41
CA THR A 50 -6.59 6.30 12.18
C THR A 50 -7.31 7.10 11.12
N VAL A 51 -7.95 6.40 10.19
CA VAL A 51 -8.67 6.99 9.06
C VAL A 51 -10.14 6.61 9.06
N LYS A 52 -10.97 7.46 8.45
CA LYS A 52 -12.42 7.24 8.28
C LYS A 52 -12.77 6.88 6.85
N ASN A 53 -12.76 5.59 6.51
CA ASN A 53 -12.95 5.14 5.13
C ASN A 53 -14.36 5.38 4.55
N ASN A 54 -15.37 5.68 5.39
CA ASN A 54 -16.77 5.86 4.97
C ASN A 54 -17.06 6.96 3.95
N GLN A 55 -16.06 7.77 3.63
CA GLN A 55 -16.11 8.86 2.67
C GLN A 55 -15.05 8.73 1.57
N TYR A 56 -14.67 7.48 1.26
CA TYR A 56 -13.57 7.12 0.37
C TYR A 56 -13.49 7.95 -0.92
N LEU A 57 -14.50 7.88 -1.79
CA LEU A 57 -14.49 8.63 -3.06
C LEU A 57 -14.74 10.12 -2.92
N SER A 58 -15.58 10.52 -1.96
CA SER A 58 -16.06 11.90 -1.84
C SER A 58 -15.03 12.83 -1.21
N TYR A 59 -14.15 12.32 -0.34
CA TYR A 59 -13.21 13.14 0.41
C TYR A 59 -11.78 12.60 0.51
N GLN A 60 -11.55 11.30 0.30
CA GLN A 60 -10.23 10.71 0.52
C GLN A 60 -9.45 10.49 -0.78
N LEU A 61 -10.02 9.75 -1.74
CA LEU A 61 -9.35 9.40 -3.00
C LEU A 61 -9.44 10.57 -4.00
N PRO A 62 -8.30 11.10 -4.49
CA PRO A 62 -8.31 12.19 -5.46
C PRO A 62 -9.09 11.82 -6.73
N GLN A 63 -9.86 12.77 -7.27
CA GLN A 63 -10.70 12.52 -8.45
C GLN A 63 -9.94 11.99 -9.67
N ALA A 64 -8.64 12.31 -9.78
CA ALA A 64 -7.77 11.79 -10.83
C ALA A 64 -7.82 10.25 -10.94
N TYR A 65 -8.02 9.54 -9.83
CA TYR A 65 -8.05 8.08 -9.82
C TYR A 65 -9.38 7.51 -10.33
N TRP A 66 -10.50 8.20 -10.14
CA TRP A 66 -11.82 7.55 -10.26
C TRP A 66 -12.82 8.27 -11.16
N LYS A 67 -12.62 9.56 -11.41
CA LYS A 67 -13.52 10.36 -12.22
C LYS A 67 -13.42 9.91 -13.68
N GLN A 68 -14.53 9.54 -14.30
CA GLN A 68 -14.51 9.01 -15.67
C GLN A 68 -14.49 10.08 -16.76
N THR A 69 -14.72 11.34 -16.42
CA THR A 69 -14.62 12.48 -17.35
C THR A 69 -13.18 12.95 -17.48
N ASP A 70 -12.80 13.48 -18.65
CA ASP A 70 -11.45 14.01 -18.88
C ASP A 70 -11.13 15.25 -18.03
N VAL A 71 -12.17 15.95 -17.57
CA VAL A 71 -12.07 17.05 -16.62
C VAL A 71 -12.42 16.55 -15.21
N TYR A 72 -11.56 16.85 -14.24
CA TYR A 72 -11.73 16.51 -12.83
C TYR A 72 -11.15 17.61 -11.91
N LYS A 73 -11.52 17.58 -10.63
CA LYS A 73 -10.98 18.49 -9.63
C LYS A 73 -9.65 17.96 -9.08
N ASN A 74 -8.60 18.76 -9.17
CA ASN A 74 -7.32 18.46 -8.52
C ASN A 74 -7.38 18.69 -7.00
N SER A 75 -6.27 18.43 -6.29
CA SER A 75 -6.19 18.59 -4.82
C SER A 75 -6.41 20.03 -4.33
N LYS A 76 -6.33 21.02 -5.23
CA LYS A 76 -6.63 22.44 -4.93
C LYS A 76 -8.06 22.83 -5.32
N GLY A 77 -8.92 21.87 -5.68
CA GLY A 77 -10.29 22.11 -6.12
C GLY A 77 -10.41 22.80 -7.49
N LYS A 78 -9.33 22.86 -8.29
CA LYS A 78 -9.35 23.45 -9.63
C LYS A 78 -9.64 22.38 -10.68
N ASP A 79 -10.37 22.75 -11.73
CA ASP A 79 -10.56 21.88 -12.88
C ASP A 79 -9.22 21.64 -13.57
N THR A 80 -8.97 20.39 -13.90
CA THR A 80 -7.77 19.91 -14.58
C THR A 80 -8.20 18.94 -15.66
N PHE A 81 -7.59 19.06 -16.83
CA PHE A 81 -7.84 18.18 -17.98
C PHE A 81 -6.73 17.13 -18.07
N GLN A 82 -7.12 15.86 -18.05
CA GLN A 82 -6.29 14.72 -18.45
C GLN A 82 -7.23 13.57 -18.84
N PRO A 83 -7.20 13.10 -20.11
CA PRO A 83 -8.00 11.97 -20.54
C PRO A 83 -7.84 10.77 -19.61
N ILE A 84 -8.96 10.11 -19.28
CA ILE A 84 -8.94 9.02 -18.29
C ILE A 84 -7.93 7.92 -18.63
N ILE A 85 -7.85 7.55 -19.90
CA ILE A 85 -6.96 6.50 -20.36
C ILE A 85 -5.48 6.91 -20.24
N GLU A 86 -5.17 8.18 -20.49
CA GLU A 86 -3.82 8.71 -20.31
C GLU A 86 -3.41 8.76 -18.84
N ARG A 87 -4.35 9.02 -17.92
CA ARG A 87 -4.10 8.93 -16.47
C ARG A 87 -3.59 7.54 -16.09
N TYR A 88 -4.11 6.50 -16.74
CA TYR A 88 -3.72 5.11 -16.57
C TYR A 88 -2.67 4.63 -17.58
N ARG A 89 -1.79 5.53 -18.06
CA ARG A 89 -0.66 5.19 -18.94
C ARG A 89 -1.07 4.49 -20.24
N ASN A 90 -2.24 4.83 -20.76
CA ASN A 90 -2.84 4.20 -21.94
C ASN A 90 -3.12 2.69 -21.78
N ASN A 91 -3.26 2.21 -20.54
CA ASN A 91 -3.59 0.83 -20.24
C ASN A 91 -5.08 0.70 -19.86
N ASN A 92 -5.91 0.31 -20.84
CA ASN A 92 -7.36 0.16 -20.65
C ASN A 92 -7.70 -0.91 -19.60
N LEU A 93 -6.96 -2.03 -19.59
CA LEU A 93 -7.24 -3.13 -18.66
C LEU A 93 -6.99 -2.74 -17.22
N VAL A 94 -5.87 -2.05 -16.95
CA VAL A 94 -5.57 -1.50 -15.62
C VAL A 94 -6.61 -0.44 -15.24
N MET A 95 -6.93 0.48 -16.16
CA MET A 95 -7.95 1.51 -15.93
C MET A 95 -9.29 0.91 -15.52
N ASP A 96 -9.85 0.00 -16.33
CA ASP A 96 -11.17 -0.58 -16.09
C ASP A 96 -11.20 -1.37 -14.77
N SER A 97 -10.16 -2.18 -14.52
CA SER A 97 -10.05 -2.98 -13.30
C SER A 97 -9.98 -2.11 -12.04
N PHE A 98 -9.17 -1.05 -12.05
CA PHE A 98 -9.07 -0.16 -10.90
C PHE A 98 -10.32 0.70 -10.71
N LEU A 99 -10.98 1.15 -11.79
CA LEU A 99 -12.24 1.89 -11.67
C LEU A 99 -13.35 1.03 -11.06
N GLU A 100 -13.42 -0.24 -11.44
CA GLU A 100 -14.35 -1.20 -10.83
C GLU A 100 -14.01 -1.45 -9.36
N PHE A 101 -12.74 -1.76 -9.08
CA PHE A 101 -12.25 -1.97 -7.72
C PHE A 101 -12.52 -0.76 -6.82
N ILE A 102 -12.20 0.45 -7.27
CA ILE A 102 -12.45 1.70 -6.52
C ILE A 102 -13.95 1.89 -6.21
N LYS A 103 -14.84 1.59 -7.16
CA LYS A 103 -16.30 1.64 -6.92
C LYS A 103 -16.72 0.60 -5.89
N CYS A 104 -16.13 -0.60 -5.95
CA CYS A 104 -16.38 -1.69 -5.02
C CYS A 104 -15.94 -1.30 -3.59
N VAL A 105 -14.69 -0.84 -3.45
CA VAL A 105 -14.13 -0.34 -2.18
C VAL A 105 -14.98 0.78 -1.63
N SER A 106 -15.41 1.75 -2.46
CA SER A 106 -16.26 2.84 -1.99
C SER A 106 -17.58 2.38 -1.40
N LYS A 107 -18.20 1.34 -1.97
CA LYS A 107 -19.46 0.78 -1.45
C LYS A 107 -19.25 0.07 -0.13
N GLU A 108 -18.14 -0.67 -0.01
CA GLU A 108 -17.83 -1.38 1.23
C GLU A 108 -17.42 -0.40 2.34
N ALA A 109 -16.53 0.53 2.02
CA ALA A 109 -16.04 1.54 2.93
C ALA A 109 -17.17 2.40 3.50
N ALA A 110 -18.22 2.72 2.72
CA ALA A 110 -19.39 3.45 3.19
C ALA A 110 -20.17 2.77 4.34
N LYS A 111 -19.94 1.47 4.57
CA LYS A 111 -20.54 0.72 5.68
C LYS A 111 -19.74 0.87 6.98
N GLU A 112 -18.48 1.33 6.89
CA GLU A 112 -17.61 1.55 8.03
C GLU A 112 -18.16 2.68 8.91
N LYS A 113 -18.20 2.44 10.22
CA LYS A 113 -18.69 3.42 11.20
C LYS A 113 -17.57 4.00 12.04
N GLU A 114 -16.59 3.17 12.37
CA GLU A 114 -15.49 3.52 13.26
C GLU A 114 -14.21 3.80 12.47
N PRO A 115 -13.32 4.65 12.99
CA PRO A 115 -11.99 4.79 12.44
C PRO A 115 -11.21 3.46 12.45
N SER A 116 -10.48 3.23 11.37
CA SER A 116 -9.61 2.08 11.20
C SER A 116 -8.16 2.54 11.11
N TRP A 117 -7.22 1.65 11.47
CA TRP A 117 -5.80 1.84 11.16
C TRP A 117 -5.52 1.72 9.66
N PHE A 118 -6.43 1.08 8.92
CA PHE A 118 -6.26 0.76 7.51
C PHE A 118 -6.68 1.92 6.60
N ASP A 119 -5.73 2.52 5.87
CA ASP A 119 -5.98 3.61 4.90
C ASP A 119 -6.18 3.08 3.48
N ALA A 120 -7.44 2.80 3.11
CA ALA A 120 -7.77 2.31 1.79
C ALA A 120 -7.36 3.24 0.65
N LYS A 121 -7.22 4.56 0.90
CA LYS A 121 -6.78 5.53 -0.12
C LYS A 121 -5.30 5.34 -0.39
N GLN A 122 -4.48 5.28 0.66
CA GLN A 122 -3.05 5.05 0.50
C GLN A 122 -2.80 3.68 -0.14
N GLU A 123 -3.49 2.64 0.34
CA GLU A 123 -3.33 1.29 -0.20
C GLU A 123 -3.74 1.19 -1.67
N THR A 124 -4.84 1.82 -2.07
CA THR A 124 -5.22 1.84 -3.49
C THR A 124 -4.17 2.52 -4.36
N CYS A 125 -3.55 3.59 -3.87
CA CYS A 125 -2.46 4.25 -4.59
C CYS A 125 -1.25 3.30 -4.73
N HIS A 126 -0.86 2.61 -3.66
CA HIS A 126 0.25 1.64 -3.69
C HIS A 126 0.01 0.47 -4.62
N LEU A 127 -1.20 -0.11 -4.60
CA LEU A 127 -1.55 -1.22 -5.48
C LEU A 127 -1.46 -0.84 -6.96
N ILE A 128 -1.88 0.37 -7.34
CA ILE A 128 -1.67 0.89 -8.71
C ILE A 128 -0.17 0.96 -9.02
N GLY A 129 0.62 1.47 -8.06
CA GLY A 129 2.07 1.54 -8.17
C GLY A 129 2.74 0.20 -8.41
N ILE A 130 2.36 -0.82 -7.64
CA ILE A 130 2.90 -2.18 -7.73
C ILE A 130 2.48 -2.83 -9.06
N VAL A 131 1.23 -2.65 -9.51
CA VAL A 131 0.77 -3.17 -10.79
C VAL A 131 1.57 -2.57 -11.95
N PHE A 132 1.74 -1.24 -11.98
CA PHE A 132 2.52 -0.62 -13.03
C PHE A 132 3.99 -1.00 -12.96
N TYR A 133 4.56 -1.12 -11.75
CA TYR A 133 5.90 -1.67 -11.60
C TYR A 133 6.02 -3.06 -12.24
N ALA A 134 5.11 -3.98 -11.90
CA ALA A 134 5.15 -5.35 -12.40
C ALA A 134 4.97 -5.42 -13.93
N ILE A 135 4.09 -4.60 -14.50
CA ILE A 135 3.89 -4.52 -15.96
C ILE A 135 5.11 -3.91 -16.67
N ILE A 136 5.81 -2.95 -16.06
CA ILE A 136 6.99 -2.32 -16.69
C ILE A 136 8.22 -3.24 -16.61
N HIS A 137 8.40 -3.91 -15.46
CA HIS A 137 9.64 -4.63 -15.16
C HIS A 137 9.56 -6.14 -15.41
N HIS A 138 8.36 -6.70 -15.56
CA HIS A 138 8.13 -8.13 -15.77
C HIS A 138 8.95 -9.03 -14.81
N PRO A 139 8.84 -8.85 -13.49
CA PRO A 139 9.58 -9.69 -12.54
C PRO A 139 9.15 -11.15 -12.68
N THR A 140 10.12 -12.06 -12.60
CA THR A 140 9.91 -13.52 -12.59
C THR A 140 9.83 -14.09 -11.17
N LYS A 141 10.11 -13.26 -10.17
CA LYS A 141 10.11 -13.57 -8.74
C LYS A 141 8.74 -13.22 -8.13
N PRO A 142 8.21 -13.99 -7.17
CA PRO A 142 7.02 -13.62 -6.42
C PRO A 142 7.11 -12.19 -5.85
N ILE A 143 6.00 -11.47 -5.94
CA ILE A 143 5.83 -10.14 -5.38
C ILE A 143 5.01 -10.24 -4.09
N HIS A 144 5.58 -9.71 -3.01
CA HIS A 144 4.93 -9.59 -1.72
C HIS A 144 4.61 -8.13 -1.44
N PHE A 145 3.34 -7.84 -1.13
CA PHE A 145 2.95 -6.56 -0.56
C PHE A 145 2.56 -6.74 0.91
N TYR A 146 3.30 -6.11 1.82
CA TYR A 146 3.08 -6.23 3.25
C TYR A 146 2.67 -4.88 3.83
N ASN A 147 1.49 -4.84 4.42
CA ASN A 147 1.02 -3.69 5.18
C ASN A 147 1.17 -3.99 6.67
N VAL A 148 2.10 -3.30 7.33
CA VAL A 148 2.55 -3.58 8.70
C VAL A 148 2.08 -2.47 9.62
N ALA A 149 1.18 -2.78 10.54
CA ALA A 149 0.61 -1.81 11.47
C ALA A 149 1.10 -2.01 12.92
N ALA A 150 1.52 -0.92 13.57
CA ALA A 150 1.91 -0.93 14.98
C ALA A 150 0.68 -1.09 15.90
N ASN A 151 -0.43 -0.46 15.54
CA ASN A 151 -1.72 -0.55 16.24
C ASN A 151 -2.68 -1.59 15.61
N TYR A 152 -2.12 -2.65 15.01
CA TYR A 152 -2.90 -3.66 14.30
C TYR A 152 -4.04 -4.21 15.18
N LYS A 153 -5.25 -4.08 14.64
CA LYS A 153 -6.44 -4.80 15.11
C LYS A 153 -7.05 -5.52 13.91
N GLU A 154 -7.58 -6.71 14.13
CA GLU A 154 -8.36 -7.37 13.08
C GLU A 154 -9.48 -6.44 12.61
N ASP A 155 -9.50 -6.22 11.30
CA ASP A 155 -10.41 -5.29 10.65
C ASP A 155 -11.04 -6.02 9.46
N ALA A 156 -12.36 -6.16 9.49
CA ALA A 156 -13.10 -6.90 8.47
C ALA A 156 -12.99 -6.22 7.09
N PHE A 157 -12.99 -4.89 7.07
CA PHE A 157 -12.84 -4.12 5.85
C PHE A 157 -11.42 -4.22 5.29
N ALA A 158 -10.38 -4.16 6.13
CA ALA A 158 -9.00 -4.34 5.71
C ALA A 158 -8.77 -5.74 5.11
N ASN A 159 -9.26 -6.80 5.78
CA ASN A 159 -9.17 -8.17 5.27
C ASN A 159 -9.91 -8.35 3.93
N TRP A 160 -11.13 -7.80 3.83
CA TRP A 160 -11.89 -7.82 2.59
C TRP A 160 -11.15 -7.06 1.46
N PHE A 161 -10.60 -5.89 1.78
CA PHE A 161 -9.84 -5.08 0.82
C PHE A 161 -8.61 -5.85 0.32
N ARG A 162 -7.85 -6.49 1.22
CA ARG A 162 -6.71 -7.34 0.86
C ARG A 162 -7.12 -8.41 -0.13
N ASP A 163 -8.15 -9.19 0.19
CA ASP A 163 -8.60 -10.31 -0.64
C ASP A 163 -9.05 -9.83 -2.03
N LYS A 164 -9.79 -8.72 -2.09
CA LYS A 164 -10.22 -8.14 -3.36
C LYS A 164 -9.10 -7.51 -4.17
N SER A 165 -8.11 -6.94 -3.51
CA SER A 165 -6.93 -6.40 -4.16
C SER A 165 -6.09 -7.51 -4.78
N GLU A 166 -5.89 -8.62 -4.05
CA GLU A 166 -5.13 -9.76 -4.53
C GLU A 166 -5.81 -10.43 -5.73
N GLU A 167 -7.12 -10.62 -5.68
CA GLU A 167 -7.92 -11.12 -6.82
C GLU A 167 -7.71 -10.26 -8.08
N MET A 168 -7.87 -8.94 -7.94
CA MET A 168 -7.70 -7.98 -9.04
C MET A 168 -6.27 -7.99 -9.60
N ILE A 169 -5.26 -7.95 -8.73
CA ILE A 169 -3.86 -7.88 -9.17
C ILE A 169 -3.46 -9.17 -9.88
N ARG A 170 -3.78 -10.35 -9.33
CA ARG A 170 -3.47 -11.62 -9.98
C ARG A 170 -4.11 -11.71 -11.38
N ALA A 171 -5.34 -11.22 -11.54
CA ALA A 171 -5.99 -11.14 -12.85
C ALA A 171 -5.26 -10.20 -13.82
N LEU A 172 -4.86 -9.00 -13.35
CA LEU A 172 -4.11 -8.04 -14.15
C LEU A 172 -2.73 -8.56 -14.57
N LEU A 173 -1.97 -9.17 -13.67
CA LEU A 173 -0.66 -9.74 -13.98
C LEU A 173 -0.76 -10.83 -15.03
N LYS A 174 -1.75 -11.73 -14.89
CA LYS A 174 -2.05 -12.77 -15.88
C LYS A 174 -2.41 -12.18 -17.25
N ALA A 175 -3.26 -11.15 -17.28
CA ALA A 175 -3.68 -10.50 -18.53
C ALA A 175 -2.54 -9.79 -19.26
N HIS A 176 -1.49 -9.38 -18.55
CA HIS A 176 -0.29 -8.75 -19.10
C HIS A 176 0.89 -9.73 -19.28
N PHE A 177 0.65 -11.04 -19.16
CA PHE A 177 1.68 -12.08 -19.30
C PHE A 177 2.87 -11.86 -18.35
N VAL A 178 2.62 -11.34 -17.15
CA VAL A 178 3.62 -11.26 -16.08
C VAL A 178 3.59 -12.58 -15.30
N GLU A 179 4.59 -13.42 -15.53
CA GLU A 179 4.70 -14.76 -14.94
C GLU A 179 5.24 -14.71 -13.51
N THR A 180 4.46 -14.12 -12.60
CA THR A 180 4.79 -14.05 -11.18
C THR A 180 3.58 -14.35 -10.29
N GLN A 181 3.86 -14.66 -9.04
CA GLN A 181 2.87 -14.72 -7.98
C GLN A 181 2.78 -13.36 -7.29
N PHE A 182 1.62 -13.05 -6.73
CA PHE A 182 1.41 -11.86 -5.93
C PHE A 182 0.66 -12.21 -4.65
N ASP A 183 1.17 -11.84 -3.49
CA ASP A 183 0.43 -11.93 -2.23
C ASP A 183 0.40 -10.59 -1.50
N TYR A 184 -0.77 -10.30 -0.93
CA TYR A 184 -0.94 -9.16 -0.05
C TYR A 184 -1.18 -9.66 1.37
N LYS A 185 -0.34 -9.28 2.33
CA LYS A 185 -0.52 -9.60 3.75
C LYS A 185 -0.67 -8.35 4.61
N LEU A 186 -1.47 -8.50 5.66
CA LEU A 186 -1.63 -7.52 6.73
C LEU A 186 -0.94 -8.07 7.98
N PHE A 187 -0.11 -7.27 8.61
CA PHE A 187 0.69 -7.67 9.76
C PHE A 187 0.52 -6.71 10.92
N SER A 188 0.55 -7.24 12.14
CA SER A 188 1.08 -6.45 13.25
C SER A 188 2.60 -6.36 13.11
N THR A 189 3.22 -5.27 13.58
CA THR A 189 4.69 -5.16 13.64
C THR A 189 5.32 -6.39 14.32
N ARG A 190 4.68 -6.90 15.37
CA ARG A 190 5.11 -8.12 16.07
C ARG A 190 5.10 -9.34 15.14
N ASP A 191 4.00 -9.60 14.46
CA ASP A 191 3.86 -10.79 13.61
C ASP A 191 4.80 -10.72 12.41
N PHE A 192 5.01 -9.51 11.87
CA PHE A 192 5.97 -9.28 10.80
C PHE A 192 7.38 -9.75 11.20
N PHE A 193 7.89 -9.29 12.35
CA PHE A 193 9.23 -9.68 12.80
C PHE A 193 9.33 -11.15 13.22
N ILE A 194 8.26 -11.74 13.78
CA ILE A 194 8.22 -13.18 14.13
C ILE A 194 8.25 -14.05 12.86
N GLN A 195 7.41 -13.76 11.87
CA GLN A 195 7.31 -14.58 10.67
C GLN A 195 8.57 -14.54 9.82
N ASN A 196 9.29 -13.42 9.84
CA ASN A 196 10.54 -13.28 9.09
C ASN A 196 11.77 -13.72 9.90
N GLY A 197 11.60 -14.27 11.11
CA GLY A 197 12.71 -14.80 11.91
C GLY A 197 13.69 -13.74 12.44
N PHE A 198 13.34 -12.46 12.34
CA PHE A 198 14.17 -11.33 12.80
C PHE A 198 14.17 -11.14 14.33
N LEU A 199 13.36 -11.90 15.06
CA LEU A 199 13.31 -11.90 16.52
C LEU A 199 13.56 -13.29 17.08
N ASP A 200 14.59 -13.39 17.94
CA ASP A 200 14.80 -14.60 18.76
C ASP A 200 13.69 -14.72 19.80
N LYS A 201 13.16 -15.94 20.00
CA LYS A 201 12.05 -16.25 20.91
C LYS A 201 12.35 -15.87 22.37
N THR A 202 13.62 -15.64 22.70
CA THR A 202 14.13 -15.20 24.01
C THR A 202 13.85 -13.73 24.31
N ALA A 203 13.75 -12.85 23.31
CA ALA A 203 13.54 -11.40 23.49
C ALA A 203 12.12 -11.03 23.99
N PHE A 204 11.21 -12.00 24.05
CA PHE A 204 9.77 -11.80 24.27
C PHE A 204 9.25 -12.25 25.65
N GLN A 205 10.11 -12.59 26.61
CA GLN A 205 9.62 -13.09 27.91
C GLN A 205 8.87 -12.05 28.76
N SER A 206 8.79 -10.78 28.34
CA SER A 206 7.95 -9.81 29.02
C SER A 206 6.93 -9.19 28.05
N HIS A 207 5.71 -8.97 28.55
CA HIS A 207 4.71 -8.10 27.92
C HIS A 207 5.21 -6.66 27.71
N ASN A 208 6.41 -6.34 28.22
CA ASN A 208 6.99 -5.01 28.19
C ASN A 208 7.74 -4.74 26.88
N THR A 209 8.40 -5.69 26.20
CA THR A 209 9.31 -5.34 25.08
C THR A 209 8.62 -4.69 23.87
N VAL A 210 7.43 -5.15 23.47
CA VAL A 210 6.65 -4.49 22.39
C VAL A 210 5.94 -3.24 22.89
N ARG A 211 5.53 -3.20 24.16
CA ARG A 211 5.06 -1.95 24.75
C ARG A 211 6.18 -0.94 24.83
N GLU A 212 7.40 -1.28 25.23
CA GLU A 212 8.58 -0.44 25.32
C GLU A 212 8.97 0.12 23.94
N LEU A 213 8.92 -0.67 22.86
CA LEU A 213 9.08 -0.15 21.50
C LEU A 213 7.98 0.85 21.08
N ILE A 214 6.75 0.68 21.58
CA ILE A 214 5.59 1.55 21.27
C ILE A 214 5.45 2.70 22.30
N SER A 215 6.13 2.63 23.45
CA SER A 215 6.02 3.55 24.58
C SER A 215 7.35 4.16 25.00
N ASP A 216 8.40 4.01 24.18
CA ASP A 216 9.68 4.70 24.34
C ASP A 216 9.46 6.22 24.18
N PRO A 217 9.57 7.00 25.28
CA PRO A 217 9.44 8.44 25.21
C PRO A 217 10.58 9.06 24.38
N VAL A 218 11.77 8.44 24.32
CA VAL A 218 12.94 8.98 23.60
C VAL A 218 12.71 9.03 22.08
N LEU A 219 11.87 8.14 21.54
CA LEU A 219 11.50 8.13 20.12
C LEU A 219 10.41 9.16 19.76
N TYR A 220 9.65 9.66 20.74
CA TYR A 220 8.49 10.54 20.52
C TYR A 220 8.42 11.77 21.44
N ASP A 221 9.48 12.09 22.17
CA ASP A 221 9.53 13.29 23.01
C ASP A 221 9.75 14.52 22.14
N LEU A 222 8.62 15.09 21.71
CA LEU A 222 8.52 16.39 21.05
C LEU A 222 8.76 17.57 22.01
N SER A 223 9.20 17.33 23.25
CA SER A 223 9.46 18.39 24.25
C SER A 223 10.95 18.63 24.54
N GLU A 224 11.89 17.84 24.01
CA GLU A 224 13.33 18.01 24.30
C GLU A 224 14.25 18.32 23.09
N ASN A 225 13.73 18.61 21.88
CA ASN A 225 14.57 19.14 20.79
C ASN A 225 14.06 20.49 20.25
N PRO A 226 14.45 21.63 20.87
CA PRO A 226 14.28 22.95 20.30
C PRO A 226 15.43 23.28 19.34
N ILE A 227 15.57 22.54 18.23
CA ILE A 227 16.31 23.00 17.03
C ILE A 227 15.64 22.44 15.77
N LEU A 228 14.65 23.17 15.28
CA LEU A 228 14.76 23.94 14.03
C LEU A 228 14.08 25.29 14.24
#